data_AF-A0A081DF45-F1
#
_entry.id   AF-A0A081DF45-F1
#
_cell.length_a   1.000
_cell.length_b   1.000
_cell.length_c   1.000
_cell.angle_alpha   90.00
_cell.angle_beta   90.00
_cell.angle_gamma   90.00
#
_symmetry.space_group_name_H-M   'P 1'
#
loop_
_entity.id
_entity.type
_entity.pdbx_description
1 polymer ?
#
loop_
_entity_poly.entity_id
_entity_poly.type
_entity_poly.pdbx_seq_one_letter_code
_entity_poly.pdbx_strand_id
1 'polypeptide(L)'
;MYGIEVNAKVALLDTLYGGLEVVRAGGGHQTRALRLKDKDGKEYNIRALKKSAVQFLQTTVFKENQVVEGFENTTTEDLLFDFYTAAHPYAALTIPDLASAVGVYHTNPEVFYLPKQQALGKYNNDYGDELYLLVERPEENHKDLLSLVSQMI
;
A
#
# COMPACT_ATOMS: atom_id res chain seq x y z
N MET A 1 -0.15 4.98 24.58
CA MET A 1 0.04 4.49 23.19
C MET A 1 1.39 4.99 22.70
N TYR A 2 2.28 4.09 22.26
CA TYR A 2 3.56 4.48 21.64
C TYR A 2 3.36 4.52 20.12
N GLY A 3 3.65 5.67 19.50
CA GLY A 3 3.54 5.86 18.06
C GLY A 3 4.28 7.14 17.66
N ILE A 4 4.88 7.14 16.47
CA ILE A 4 5.49 8.32 15.88
C ILE A 4 4.51 8.83 14.82
N GLU A 5 4.16 10.11 14.86
CA GLU A 5 3.37 10.72 13.79
C GLU A 5 4.17 10.70 12.49
N VAL A 6 3.52 10.25 11.42
CA VAL A 6 4.11 10.19 10.09
C VAL A 6 3.28 11.02 9.13
N ASN A 7 3.95 11.85 8.34
CA ASN A 7 3.32 12.60 7.26
C ASN A 7 3.30 11.71 6.01
N ALA A 8 2.11 11.50 5.43
CA ALA A 8 1.94 10.80 4.17
C ALA A 8 1.48 11.78 3.09
N LYS A 9 2.07 11.69 1.90
CA LYS A 9 1.62 12.48 0.75
C LYS A 9 0.23 12.01 0.32
N VAL A 10 -0.63 12.94 -0.08
CA VAL A 10 -1.94 12.60 -0.66
C VAL A 10 -1.75 12.21 -2.12
N ALA A 11 -2.21 11.01 -2.49
CA ALA A 11 -2.17 10.51 -3.85
C ALA A 11 -3.49 10.77 -4.58
N LEU A 12 -3.47 11.70 -5.54
CA LEU A 12 -4.53 11.81 -6.54
C LEU A 12 -4.06 11.08 -7.80
N LEU A 13 -4.75 10.01 -8.17
CA LEU A 13 -4.30 9.12 -9.25
C LEU A 13 -4.25 9.83 -10.58
N ASP A 14 -5.14 10.79 -10.85
CA ASP A 14 -5.17 11.57 -12.09
C ASP A 14 -3.92 12.43 -12.34
N THR A 15 -3.17 12.76 -11.29
CA THR A 15 -2.00 13.66 -11.33
C THR A 15 -0.71 13.00 -10.89
N LEU A 16 -0.77 12.02 -9.98
CA LEU A 16 0.39 11.28 -9.48
C LEU A 16 1.11 10.59 -10.63
N TYR A 17 2.44 10.78 -10.70
CA TYR A 17 3.30 10.28 -11.79
C TYR A 17 2.77 10.61 -13.20
N GLY A 18 2.14 11.76 -13.35
CA GLY A 18 1.57 12.19 -14.63
C GLY A 18 0.22 11.55 -14.93
N GLY A 19 -0.37 10.76 -14.04
CA GLY A 19 -1.67 10.13 -14.19
C GLY A 19 -1.57 8.61 -14.20
N LEU A 20 -2.20 7.97 -13.23
CA LEU A 20 -2.29 6.54 -12.99
C LEU A 20 -3.71 6.05 -13.23
N GLU A 21 -3.82 4.97 -14.00
CA GLU A 21 -5.07 4.26 -14.23
C GLU A 21 -5.09 2.94 -13.48
N VAL A 22 -6.24 2.62 -12.87
CA VAL A 22 -6.41 1.32 -12.20
C VAL A 22 -6.61 0.22 -13.25
N VAL A 23 -5.64 -0.67 -13.35
CA VAL A 23 -5.67 -1.82 -14.27
C VAL A 23 -6.56 -2.93 -13.73
N ARG A 24 -6.30 -3.35 -12.48
CA ARG A 24 -7.07 -4.42 -11.80
C ARG A 24 -6.77 -4.47 -10.30
N ALA A 25 -7.66 -5.12 -9.55
CA ALA A 25 -7.36 -5.57 -8.20
C ALA A 25 -6.33 -6.71 -8.21
N GLY A 26 -5.53 -6.77 -7.14
CA GLY A 26 -4.51 -7.78 -6.89
C GLY A 26 -4.47 -8.18 -5.41
N GLY A 27 -3.52 -9.05 -5.04
CA GLY A 27 -3.32 -9.47 -3.65
C GLY A 27 -4.30 -10.52 -3.09
N GLY A 28 -5.28 -10.95 -3.90
CA GLY A 28 -6.16 -12.08 -3.59
C GLY A 28 -6.96 -11.88 -2.30
N HIS A 29 -7.18 -12.97 -1.55
CA HIS A 29 -7.87 -12.92 -0.25
C HIS A 29 -6.97 -12.44 0.91
N GLN A 30 -5.70 -12.11 0.64
CA GLN A 30 -4.68 -11.89 1.68
C GLN A 30 -4.29 -10.42 1.81
N THR A 31 -4.32 -9.65 0.73
CA THR A 31 -3.90 -8.24 0.75
C THR A 31 -4.73 -7.45 -0.24
N ARG A 32 -5.29 -6.31 0.19
CA ARG A 32 -5.92 -5.37 -0.73
C ARG A 32 -4.83 -4.64 -1.49
N ALA A 33 -4.77 -4.88 -2.80
CA ALA A 33 -3.82 -4.21 -3.67
C ALA A 33 -4.49 -3.83 -5.01
N LEU A 34 -4.02 -2.77 -5.63
CA LEU A 34 -4.36 -2.42 -7.00
C LEU A 34 -3.09 -2.40 -7.86
N ARG A 35 -3.21 -2.90 -9.08
CA ARG A 35 -2.24 -2.68 -10.15
C ARG A 35 -2.61 -1.39 -10.86
N LEU A 36 -1.66 -0.48 -10.96
CA LEU A 36 -1.80 0.80 -11.62
C LEU A 36 -0.86 0.85 -12.82
N LYS A 37 -1.18 1.69 -13.80
CA LYS A 37 -0.35 1.94 -14.98
C LYS A 37 -0.40 3.43 -15.31
N ASP A 38 0.74 4.01 -15.63
CA ASP A 38 0.80 5.38 -16.12
C ASP A 38 0.60 5.48 -17.65
N LYS A 39 0.64 6.70 -18.17
CA LYS A 39 0.46 7.01 -19.59
C LYS A 39 1.57 6.42 -20.47
N ASP A 40 2.79 6.32 -19.95
CA ASP A 40 3.96 5.77 -20.65
C ASP A 40 4.03 4.24 -20.54
N GLY A 41 3.11 3.66 -19.77
CA GLY A 41 2.92 2.26 -19.56
C GLY A 41 3.80 1.64 -18.48
N LYS A 42 4.44 2.47 -17.64
CA LYS A 42 5.07 2.03 -16.40
C LYS A 42 4.00 1.55 -15.44
N GLU A 43 4.29 0.43 -14.79
CA GLU A 43 3.35 -0.19 -13.88
C GLU A 43 3.77 -0.06 -12.42
N TYR A 44 2.76 0.04 -11.57
CA TYR A 44 2.92 0.20 -10.14
C TYR A 44 1.96 -0.75 -9.42
N ASN A 45 2.34 -1.16 -8.21
CA ASN A 45 1.41 -1.80 -7.29
C ASN A 45 1.21 -0.89 -6.08
N ILE A 46 -0.03 -0.64 -5.71
CA ILE A 46 -0.37 -0.08 -4.40
C ILE A 46 -0.90 -1.18 -3.50
N ARG A 47 -0.41 -1.25 -2.27
CA ARG A 47 -0.80 -2.26 -1.27
C ARG A 47 -1.22 -1.55 0.01
N ALA A 48 -2.40 -1.87 0.52
CA ALA A 48 -2.88 -1.25 1.75
C ALA A 48 -1.93 -1.57 2.91
N LEU A 49 -1.47 -0.55 3.63
CA LEU A 49 -0.59 -0.73 4.79
C LEU A 49 -1.36 -1.35 5.94
N LYS A 50 -2.59 -0.87 6.18
CA LYS A 50 -3.56 -1.49 7.10
C LYS A 50 -3.93 -2.86 6.55
N LYS A 51 -3.14 -3.88 6.90
CA LYS A 51 -3.59 -5.27 6.82
C LYS A 51 -4.92 -5.26 7.53
N SER A 52 -5.99 -5.56 6.79
CA SER A 52 -7.34 -5.34 7.28
C SER A 52 -7.60 -6.37 8.38
N ALA A 53 -7.13 -6.05 9.59
CA ALA A 53 -7.39 -6.80 10.80
C ALA A 53 -8.90 -6.78 11.06
N VAL A 54 -9.58 -5.71 10.65
CA VAL A 54 -11.04 -5.63 10.57
C VAL A 54 -11.61 -6.69 9.62
N GLN A 55 -11.10 -6.82 8.38
CA GLN A 55 -11.51 -7.87 7.45
C GLN A 55 -11.20 -9.26 8.02
N PHE A 56 -10.00 -9.48 8.55
CA PHE A 56 -9.61 -10.76 9.15
C PHE A 56 -10.50 -11.14 10.34
N LEU A 57 -10.77 -10.19 11.24
CA LEU A 57 -11.67 -10.40 12.38
C LEU A 57 -13.11 -10.60 11.91
N GLN A 58 -13.61 -9.86 10.91
CA GLN A 58 -14.93 -10.11 10.31
C GLN A 58 -15.01 -11.50 9.65
N THR A 59 -14.00 -11.93 8.91
CA THR A 59 -14.03 -13.22 8.20
C THR A 59 -13.77 -14.42 9.12
N THR A 60 -13.01 -14.22 10.19
CA THR A 60 -12.50 -15.32 11.04
C THR A 60 -13.15 -15.37 12.42
N VAL A 61 -13.44 -14.23 13.03
CA VAL A 61 -13.90 -14.11 14.43
C VAL A 61 -15.39 -13.73 14.52
N PHE A 62 -15.88 -12.84 13.66
CA PHE A 62 -17.25 -12.32 13.69
C PHE A 62 -17.97 -12.57 12.36
N LYS A 63 -18.25 -13.85 12.05
CA LYS A 63 -18.95 -14.22 10.81
C LYS A 63 -20.39 -13.68 10.69
N GLU A 64 -21.03 -13.33 11.81
CA GLU A 64 -22.45 -12.97 11.83
C GLU A 64 -22.75 -11.50 12.18
N ASN A 65 -21.78 -10.70 12.64
CA ASN A 65 -22.05 -9.33 13.06
C ASN A 65 -21.12 -8.34 12.33
N GLN A 66 -21.70 -7.34 11.67
CA GLN A 66 -20.98 -6.18 11.14
C GLN A 66 -20.56 -5.28 12.30
N VAL A 67 -19.55 -5.70 13.06
CA VAL A 67 -19.02 -4.91 14.17
C VAL A 67 -18.03 -3.91 13.57
N VAL A 68 -18.51 -2.76 13.14
CA VAL A 68 -17.64 -1.65 12.68
C VAL A 68 -17.84 -0.39 13.54
N GLU A 69 -18.99 -0.22 14.18
CA GLU A 69 -19.32 1.05 14.87
C GLU A 69 -18.96 1.09 16.37
N GLY A 70 -18.47 0.01 16.97
CA GLY A 70 -18.39 -0.11 18.45
C GLY A 70 -17.00 -0.06 19.10
N PHE A 71 -15.92 0.22 18.36
CA PHE A 71 -14.57 -0.13 18.82
C PHE A 71 -13.67 1.02 19.28
N GLU A 72 -14.04 2.28 19.08
CA GLU A 72 -13.22 3.41 19.54
C GLU A 72 -13.09 3.42 21.08
N ASN A 73 -11.85 3.48 21.59
CA ASN A 73 -11.45 3.46 23.00
C ASN A 73 -11.74 2.16 23.77
N THR A 74 -11.59 1.00 23.14
CA THR A 74 -11.78 -0.30 23.81
C THR A 74 -10.52 -1.16 23.78
N THR A 75 -10.39 -2.12 24.71
CA THR A 75 -9.30 -3.13 24.72
C THR A 75 -9.20 -3.92 23.40
N THR A 76 -10.27 -3.93 22.59
CA THR A 76 -10.29 -4.55 21.27
C THR A 76 -9.57 -3.71 20.21
N GLU A 77 -9.54 -2.39 20.36
CA GLU A 77 -8.76 -1.48 19.49
C GLU A 77 -7.26 -1.69 19.66
N ASP A 78 -6.79 -1.81 20.91
CA ASP A 78 -5.38 -2.09 21.21
C ASP A 78 -4.94 -3.43 20.58
N LEU A 79 -5.77 -4.47 20.67
CA LEU A 79 -5.51 -5.76 20.03
C LEU A 79 -5.40 -5.61 18.49
N LEU A 80 -6.24 -4.78 17.89
CA LEU A 80 -6.22 -4.49 16.45
C LEU A 80 -4.92 -3.79 16.03
N PHE A 81 -4.47 -2.81 16.82
CA PHE A 81 -3.20 -2.10 16.61
C PHE A 81 -1.98 -2.99 16.86
N ASP A 82 -2.03 -3.88 17.84
CA ASP A 82 -0.99 -4.88 18.08
C ASP A 82 -0.85 -5.84 16.89
N PHE A 83 -1.96 -6.32 16.33
CA PHE A 83 -1.93 -7.11 15.09
C PHE A 83 -1.38 -6.31 13.89
N TYR A 84 -1.71 -5.03 13.81
CA TYR A 84 -1.22 -4.14 12.75
C TYR A 84 0.31 -3.95 12.82
N THR A 85 0.85 -3.67 14.01
CA THR A 85 2.28 -3.43 14.21
C THR A 85 3.10 -4.72 14.14
N ALA A 86 2.58 -5.85 14.61
CA ALA A 86 3.22 -7.17 14.48
C ALA A 86 3.47 -7.57 13.00
N ALA A 87 2.66 -7.05 12.07
CA ALA A 87 2.80 -7.30 10.65
C ALA A 87 3.92 -6.48 9.96
N HIS A 88 4.63 -5.61 10.68
CA HIS A 88 5.72 -4.77 10.19
C HIS A 88 5.39 -4.00 8.87
N PRO A 89 4.31 -3.20 8.85
CA PRO A 89 3.79 -2.57 7.62
C PRO A 89 4.80 -1.64 6.94
N TYR A 90 5.73 -1.05 7.70
CA TYR A 90 6.75 -0.13 7.20
C TYR A 90 8.11 -0.78 6.92
N ALA A 91 8.30 -2.08 7.18
CA ALA A 91 9.60 -2.73 6.99
C ALA A 91 10.11 -2.67 5.55
N ALA A 92 9.20 -2.58 4.56
CA ALA A 92 9.59 -2.39 3.18
C ALA A 92 10.39 -1.09 2.94
N LEU A 93 10.16 -0.05 3.75
CA LEU A 93 10.85 1.24 3.62
C LEU A 93 12.33 1.20 3.98
N THR A 94 12.80 0.19 4.71
CA THR A 94 14.21 0.06 5.08
C THR A 94 15.04 -0.66 4.02
N ILE A 95 14.39 -1.34 3.08
CA ILE A 95 15.05 -2.15 2.06
C ILE A 95 15.90 -1.31 1.09
N PRO A 96 15.45 -0.13 0.58
CA PRO A 96 16.26 0.68 -0.32
C PRO A 96 17.64 1.04 0.23
N ASP A 97 17.70 1.53 1.47
CA ASP A 97 18.96 1.95 2.09
C ASP A 97 19.93 0.77 2.26
N LEU A 98 19.41 -0.37 2.74
CA LEU A 98 20.20 -1.58 2.92
C LEU A 98 20.71 -2.14 1.59
N ALA A 99 19.83 -2.23 0.58
CA ALA A 99 20.15 -2.77 -0.72
C ALA A 99 21.12 -1.87 -1.50
N SER A 100 20.93 -0.55 -1.43
CA SER A 100 21.88 0.44 -1.97
C SER A 100 23.27 0.29 -1.36
N ALA A 101 23.37 0.07 -0.04
CA ALA A 101 24.65 -0.09 0.64
C ALA A 101 25.45 -1.32 0.18
N VAL A 102 24.78 -2.35 -0.34
CA VAL A 102 25.41 -3.58 -0.84
C VAL A 102 25.33 -3.74 -2.37
N GLY A 103 24.87 -2.70 -3.09
CA GLY A 103 24.78 -2.70 -4.56
C GLY A 103 23.77 -3.69 -5.13
N VAL A 104 22.70 -3.99 -4.39
CA VAL A 104 21.62 -4.89 -4.81
C VAL A 104 20.43 -4.09 -5.35
N TYR A 105 19.85 -4.55 -6.46
CA TYR A 105 18.68 -3.90 -7.07
C TYR A 105 17.45 -3.94 -6.15
N HIS A 106 16.69 -2.85 -6.14
CA HIS A 106 15.51 -2.72 -5.29
C HIS A 106 14.47 -1.77 -5.89
N THR A 107 13.23 -1.95 -5.43
CA THR A 107 12.14 -0.99 -5.68
C THR A 107 12.23 0.17 -4.70
N ASN A 108 11.48 1.25 -4.95
CA ASN A 108 11.43 2.44 -4.10
C ASN A 108 10.03 2.56 -3.49
N PRO A 109 9.73 1.82 -2.42
CA PRO A 109 8.44 1.92 -1.76
C PRO A 109 8.22 3.33 -1.18
N GLU A 110 7.12 3.96 -1.57
CA GLU A 110 6.65 5.23 -1.00
C GLU A 110 5.30 5.03 -0.31
N VAL A 111 5.07 5.76 0.79
CA VAL A 111 3.78 5.75 1.50
C VAL A 111 2.92 6.91 1.05
N PHE A 112 1.69 6.60 0.67
CA PHE A 112 0.69 7.58 0.27
C PHE A 112 -0.62 7.38 1.03
N TYR A 113 -1.30 8.47 1.32
CA TYR A 113 -2.72 8.46 1.65
C TYR A 113 -3.54 8.57 0.36
N LEU A 114 -4.45 7.63 0.15
CA LEU A 114 -5.27 7.57 -1.06
C LEU A 114 -6.73 7.92 -0.70
N PRO A 115 -7.16 9.19 -0.87
CA PRO A 115 -8.54 9.55 -0.60
C PRO A 115 -9.47 8.91 -1.63
N LYS A 116 -10.75 8.81 -1.29
CA LYS A 116 -11.79 8.52 -2.27
C LYS A 116 -11.77 9.57 -3.39
N GLN A 117 -11.81 9.09 -4.63
CA GLN A 117 -11.67 9.91 -5.84
C GLN A 117 -12.26 9.23 -7.07
N GLN A 118 -12.65 10.03 -8.07
CA GLN A 118 -13.28 9.51 -9.30
C GLN A 118 -12.37 8.56 -10.09
N ALA A 119 -11.05 8.80 -10.08
CA ALA A 119 -10.07 7.98 -10.80
C ALA A 119 -10.00 6.52 -10.29
N LEU A 120 -10.49 6.23 -9.09
CA LEU A 120 -10.62 4.86 -8.59
C LEU A 120 -11.81 4.12 -9.20
N GLY A 121 -12.79 4.82 -9.78
CA GLY A 121 -13.96 4.24 -10.42
C GLY A 121 -14.67 3.24 -9.51
N LYS A 122 -14.87 2.01 -10.01
CA LYS A 122 -15.52 0.93 -9.25
C LYS A 122 -14.77 0.48 -7.99
N TYR A 123 -13.48 0.82 -7.86
CA TYR A 123 -12.64 0.47 -6.70
C TYR A 123 -12.72 1.50 -5.57
N ASN A 124 -13.40 2.64 -5.79
CA ASN A 124 -13.37 3.76 -4.86
C ASN A 124 -13.88 3.41 -3.46
N ASN A 125 -14.92 2.60 -3.37
CA ASN A 125 -15.51 2.20 -2.09
C ASN A 125 -14.58 1.31 -1.25
N ASP A 126 -13.88 0.37 -1.91
CA ASP A 126 -13.10 -0.66 -1.22
C ASP A 126 -11.64 -0.25 -0.99
N TYR A 127 -11.15 0.74 -1.75
CA TYR A 127 -9.73 1.12 -1.78
C TYR A 127 -9.46 2.58 -1.41
N GLY A 128 -10.45 3.46 -1.32
CA GLY A 128 -10.26 4.85 -0.89
C GLY A 128 -10.19 5.02 0.63
N ASP A 129 -9.70 6.18 1.05
CA ASP A 129 -9.54 6.68 2.42
C ASP A 129 -8.58 5.87 3.31
N GLU A 130 -7.48 5.36 2.74
CA GLU A 130 -6.50 4.57 3.48
C GLU A 130 -5.04 4.85 3.08
N LEU A 131 -4.10 4.38 3.90
CA LEU A 131 -2.66 4.42 3.60
C LEU A 131 -2.23 3.22 2.75
N TYR A 132 -1.44 3.50 1.73
CA TYR A 132 -0.91 2.53 0.79
C TYR A 132 0.61 2.65 0.67
N LEU A 133 1.25 1.49 0.50
CA LEU A 133 2.60 1.40 -0.03
C LEU A 133 2.52 1.31 -1.54
N LEU A 134 3.07 2.29 -2.25
CA LEU A 134 3.23 2.26 -3.70
C LEU A 134 4.64 1.78 -4.04
N VAL A 135 4.74 0.80 -4.92
CA VAL A 135 6.02 0.29 -5.44
C VAL A 135 5.96 0.19 -6.96
N GLU A 136 7.08 0.47 -7.60
CA GLU A 136 7.25 0.16 -9.02
C GLU A 136 7.19 -1.35 -9.23
N ARG A 137 6.63 -1.75 -10.36
CA ARG A 137 6.66 -3.14 -10.80
C ARG A 137 7.75 -3.27 -11.87
N PRO A 138 8.89 -3.91 -11.57
CA PRO A 138 10.01 -4.03 -12.51
C PRO A 138 9.63 -4.95 -13.67
N GLU A 139 9.01 -4.38 -14.69
CA GLU A 139 8.80 -4.96 -16.01
C GLU A 139 9.60 -4.15 -17.05
N GLU A 140 9.53 -4.53 -18.33
CA GLU A 140 10.37 -3.95 -19.39
C GLU A 140 10.28 -2.42 -19.53
N ASN A 141 9.26 -1.77 -18.95
CA ASN A 141 9.00 -0.35 -19.08
C ASN A 141 9.69 0.53 -18.02
N HIS A 142 10.47 -0.04 -17.10
CA HIS A 142 11.19 0.69 -16.03
C HIS A 142 12.72 0.75 -16.23
N LYS A 143 13.19 0.64 -17.47
CA LYS A 143 14.63 0.57 -17.82
C LYS A 143 15.44 1.83 -17.47
N ASP A 144 14.78 2.94 -17.16
CA ASP A 144 15.37 4.22 -16.80
C ASP A 144 15.63 4.40 -15.30
N LEU A 145 15.06 3.54 -14.44
CA LEU A 145 15.23 3.63 -12.99
C LEU A 145 16.52 2.96 -12.53
N LEU A 146 17.52 3.76 -12.12
CA LEU A 146 18.82 3.27 -11.65
C LEU A 146 18.74 2.20 -10.54
N SER A 147 17.74 2.26 -9.66
CA SER A 147 17.54 1.24 -8.62
C SER A 147 17.14 -0.14 -9.18
N LEU A 148 16.71 -0.19 -10.45
CA LEU A 148 16.23 -1.36 -11.17
C LEU A 148 17.12 -1.78 -12.35
N VAL A 149 18.21 -1.06 -12.66
CA VAL A 149 19.14 -1.38 -13.76
C VAL A 149 20.59 -1.56 -13.30
N SER A 150 21.31 -2.46 -13.99
CA SER A 150 22.74 -2.68 -13.79
C SER A 150 23.58 -1.49 -14.24
N GLN A 151 24.33 -0.88 -13.31
CA GLN A 151 25.52 -0.15 -13.70
C GLN A 151 26.56 -1.19 -14.12
N MET A 152 26.78 -1.35 -15.42
CA MET A 152 27.96 -2.05 -15.92
C MET A 152 29.20 -1.33 -15.39
N ILE A 153 29.88 -1.96 -14.43
CA ILE A 153 31.30 -1.76 -14.14
C ILE A 153 32.07 -2.80 -14.97
#